data_AF-A0A1N6P8W8-F1
#
_entry.id   AF-A0A1N6P8W8-F1
#
_cell.length_a   1.000
_cell.length_b   1.000
_cell.length_c   1.000
_cell.angle_alpha   90.00
_cell.angle_beta   90.00
_cell.angle_gamma   90.00
#
_symmetry.space_group_name_H-M   'P 1'
#
loop_
_entity.id
_entity.type
_entity.pdbx_description
1 polymer ?
#
loop_
_entity_poly.entity_id
_entity_poly.type
_entity_poly.pdbx_seq_one_letter_code
_entity_poly.pdbx_strand_id
1 'polypeptide(L)'
;MDDLIYDPLGLDIFVIAEMFESVFNGLSGVYFRLYYKESKRSEDVRNFDREKEFYKRFREMVRLKRSYEPTDWIKKREAVDLYCIELRKMIALELTEYRDFKINGQ
;
A
#
# COMPACT_ATOMS: atom_id res chain seq x y z
N MET A 1 -9.75 -21.00 20.52
CA MET A 1 -8.60 -20.87 21.44
C MET A 1 -7.97 -19.55 21.07
N ASP A 2 -7.98 -18.61 22.01
CA ASP A 2 -7.32 -17.32 21.82
C ASP A 2 -5.82 -17.56 21.73
N ASP A 3 -5.25 -17.33 20.55
CA ASP A 3 -3.80 -17.23 20.35
C ASP A 3 -3.30 -15.95 21.02
N LEU A 4 -3.28 -15.95 22.35
CA LEU A 4 -2.66 -14.89 23.13
C LEU A 4 -1.17 -14.86 22.81
N ILE A 5 -0.74 -13.80 22.13
CA ILE A 5 0.68 -13.49 21.96
C ILE A 5 1.24 -13.26 23.37
N TYR A 6 2.02 -14.22 23.89
CA TYR A 6 2.77 -14.04 25.14
C TYR A 6 3.98 -13.15 24.85
N ASP A 7 3.79 -11.84 25.03
CA ASP A 7 4.79 -10.82 24.76
C ASP A 7 4.99 -9.94 26.01
N PRO A 8 5.75 -10.42 27.01
CA PRO A 8 5.93 -9.72 28.29
C PRO A 8 6.66 -8.38 28.15
N LEU A 9 7.31 -8.12 27.01
CA LEU A 9 8.03 -6.88 26.72
C LEU A 9 7.34 -6.00 25.67
N GLY A 10 6.25 -6.46 25.04
CA GLY A 10 5.56 -5.75 23.97
C GLY A 10 6.33 -5.66 22.65
N LEU A 11 7.40 -6.46 22.46
CA LEU A 11 8.26 -6.39 21.28
C LEU A 11 7.59 -6.93 20.02
N ASP A 12 6.89 -8.06 20.11
CA ASP A 12 6.17 -8.65 18.97
C ASP A 12 5.00 -7.77 18.56
N ILE A 13 4.28 -7.22 19.53
CA ILE A 13 3.19 -6.26 19.28
C ILE A 13 3.73 -5.01 18.59
N PHE A 14 4.85 -4.48 19.08
CA PHE A 14 5.52 -3.32 18.48
C PHE A 14 5.93 -3.58 17.04
N VAL A 15 6.59 -4.71 16.76
CA VAL A 15 7.01 -5.09 15.40
C VAL A 15 5.81 -5.22 14.47
N ILE A 16 4.73 -5.88 14.90
CA ILE A 16 3.50 -6.00 14.10
C ILE A 16 2.93 -4.62 13.79
N ALA A 17 2.85 -3.73 14.78
CA ALA A 17 2.30 -2.39 14.60
C ALA A 17 3.12 -1.58 13.59
N GLU A 18 4.44 -1.57 13.72
CA GLU A 18 5.35 -0.85 12.82
C GLU A 18 5.32 -1.42 11.39
N MET A 19 5.31 -2.74 11.25
CA MET A 19 5.20 -3.38 9.93
C MET A 19 3.86 -3.06 9.28
N PHE A 20 2.77 -3.12 10.04
CA PHE A 20 1.43 -2.79 9.56
C PHE A 20 1.36 -1.34 9.06
N GLU A 21 1.86 -0.40 9.85
CA GLU A 21 1.95 1.01 9.48
C GLU A 21 2.78 1.20 8.21
N SER A 22 3.98 0.62 8.16
CA SER A 22 4.89 0.73 7.02
C SER A 22 4.28 0.18 5.73
N VAL A 23 3.65 -1.00 5.77
CA VAL A 23 3.05 -1.64 4.60
C VAL A 23 1.87 -0.83 4.06
N PHE A 24 0.94 -0.42 4.93
CA PHE A 24 -0.25 0.31 4.48
C PHE A 24 0.06 1.73 4.02
N ASN A 25 0.98 2.43 4.70
CA ASN A 25 1.45 3.75 4.26
C ASN A 25 2.23 3.63 2.94
N GLY A 26 3.07 2.60 2.80
CA GLY A 26 3.79 2.29 1.57
C GLY A 26 2.85 2.03 0.39
N LEU A 27 1.84 1.17 0.56
CA LEU A 27 0.85 0.87 -0.48
C LEU A 27 0.05 2.09 -0.88
N SER A 28 -0.46 2.84 0.10
CA SER A 28 -1.20 4.07 -0.17
C SER A 28 -0.33 5.06 -0.96
N GLY A 29 0.94 5.20 -0.58
CA GLY A 29 1.90 6.06 -1.29
C GLY A 29 2.17 5.60 -2.73
N VAL A 30 2.45 4.31 -2.94
CA VAL A 30 2.74 3.76 -4.28
C VAL A 30 1.53 3.89 -5.20
N TYR A 31 0.33 3.51 -4.74
CA TYR A 31 -0.88 3.65 -5.56
C TYR A 31 -1.18 5.11 -5.90
N PHE A 32 -1.02 6.03 -4.96
CA PHE A 32 -1.20 7.45 -5.25
C PHE A 32 -0.20 7.96 -6.29
N ARG A 33 1.08 7.54 -6.22
CA ARG A 33 2.08 7.92 -7.22
C ARG A 33 1.79 7.31 -8.59
N LEU A 34 1.38 6.04 -8.65
CA LEU A 34 0.98 5.38 -9.89
C LEU A 34 -0.21 6.10 -10.55
N TYR A 35 -1.25 6.40 -9.76
CA TYR A 35 -2.38 7.22 -10.19
C TYR A 35 -1.90 8.56 -10.75
N TYR A 36 -1.08 9.29 -9.98
CA TYR A 36 -0.60 10.61 -10.38
C TYR A 36 0.19 10.54 -11.69
N LYS A 37 1.13 9.60 -11.79
CA LYS A 37 1.95 9.41 -12.99
C LYS A 37 1.09 9.05 -14.21
N GLU A 38 0.09 8.17 -14.06
CA GLU A 38 -0.84 7.82 -15.14
C GLU A 38 -1.69 9.02 -15.57
N SER A 39 -2.25 9.77 -14.61
CA SER A 39 -3.10 10.94 -14.87
C SER A 39 -2.38 12.09 -15.61
N LYS A 40 -1.04 12.09 -15.56
CA LYS A 40 -0.17 13.09 -16.18
C LYS A 40 0.45 12.63 -17.49
N ARG A 41 0.17 11.40 -17.93
CA ARG A 41 0.53 10.95 -19.29
C ARG A 41 -0.28 11.71 -20.32
N SER A 42 0.28 11.83 -21.53
CA SER A 42 -0.44 12.36 -22.68
C SER A 42 -1.61 11.45 -23.06
N GLU A 43 -2.66 12.03 -23.62
CA GLU A 43 -3.95 11.36 -23.85
C GLU A 43 -3.84 10.13 -24.77
N ASP A 44 -2.85 10.12 -25.66
CA ASP A 44 -2.54 9.04 -26.60
C ASP A 44 -1.96 7.78 -25.93
N VAL A 45 -1.34 7.91 -24.75
CA VAL A 45 -0.73 6.78 -24.01
C VAL A 45 -1.34 6.57 -22.63
N ARG A 46 -2.26 7.44 -22.20
CA ARG A 46 -2.96 7.34 -20.93
C ARG A 46 -3.97 6.20 -20.96
N ASN A 47 -3.91 5.37 -19.93
CA ASN A 47 -4.84 4.31 -19.64
C ASN A 47 -5.77 4.74 -18.51
N PHE A 48 -6.98 5.16 -18.88
CA PHE A 48 -8.01 5.61 -17.94
C PHE A 48 -8.48 4.52 -16.96
N ASP A 49 -8.47 3.25 -17.38
CA ASP A 49 -8.85 2.14 -16.51
C ASP A 49 -7.84 1.95 -15.38
N ARG A 50 -6.54 1.98 -15.73
CA ARG A 50 -5.45 1.91 -14.74
C ARG A 50 -5.45 3.08 -13.79
N GLU A 51 -5.64 4.30 -14.30
CA GLU A 51 -5.74 5.48 -13.44
C GLU A 51 -6.86 5.34 -12.40
N LYS A 52 -8.06 4.94 -12.86
CA LYS A 52 -9.23 4.73 -12.00
C LYS A 52 -8.96 3.61 -11.00
N GLU A 53 -8.32 2.53 -11.43
CA GLU A 53 -7.94 1.41 -10.58
C GLU A 53 -6.94 1.84 -9.49
N PHE A 54 -5.86 2.55 -9.85
CA PHE A 54 -4.88 3.04 -8.88
C PHE A 54 -5.49 3.98 -7.86
N TYR A 55 -6.34 4.91 -8.30
CA TYR A 55 -7.03 5.82 -7.38
C TYR A 55 -7.99 5.07 -6.45
N LYS A 56 -8.75 4.10 -6.99
CA LYS A 56 -9.63 3.24 -6.20
C LYS A 56 -8.82 2.46 -5.16
N ARG A 57 -7.73 1.79 -5.54
CA ARG A 57 -6.87 1.03 -4.63
C ARG A 57 -6.23 1.92 -3.57
N PHE A 58 -5.76 3.13 -3.91
CA PHE A 58 -5.27 4.10 -2.93
C PHE A 58 -6.32 4.38 -1.83
N ARG A 59 -7.57 4.68 -2.23
CA ARG A 59 -8.67 4.95 -1.29
C ARG A 59 -9.02 3.72 -0.45
N GLU A 60 -8.98 2.53 -1.06
CA GLU A 60 -9.21 1.27 -0.38
C GLU A 60 -8.14 1.00 0.68
N MET A 61 -6.85 1.21 0.40
CA MET A 61 -5.78 1.01 1.39
C MET A 61 -5.92 1.94 2.60
N VAL A 62 -6.24 3.22 2.36
CA VAL A 62 -6.50 4.18 3.45
C VAL A 62 -7.70 3.76 4.29
N ARG A 63 -8.79 3.30 3.67
CA ARG A 63 -9.99 2.83 4.37
C ARG A 63 -9.74 1.54 5.14
N LEU A 64 -9.08 0.59 4.50
CA LEU A 64 -8.78 -0.72 5.05
C LEU A 64 -7.89 -0.59 6.28
N LYS A 65 -6.83 0.22 6.22
CA LYS A 65 -5.97 0.52 7.39
C LYS A 65 -6.78 0.97 8.60
N ARG A 66 -7.75 1.89 8.39
CA ARG A 66 -8.62 2.43 9.45
C ARG A 66 -9.66 1.43 9.97
N SER A 67 -9.89 0.33 9.28
CA SER A 67 -10.84 -0.70 9.69
C SER A 67 -10.27 -1.74 10.65
N TYR A 68 -8.95 -1.75 10.87
CA TYR A 68 -8.32 -2.59 11.88
C TYR A 68 -8.39 -1.90 13.24
N GLU A 69 -8.92 -2.61 14.23
CA GLU A 69 -8.87 -2.14 15.60
C GLU A 69 -7.42 -2.04 16.09
N PRO A 70 -7.09 -1.09 16.98
CA PRO A 70 -5.75 -0.94 17.52
C PRO A 70 -5.20 -2.25 18.08
N THR A 71 -6.04 -3.05 18.74
CA THR A 71 -5.67 -4.29 19.46
C THR A 71 -5.72 -5.57 18.61
N ASP A 72 -6.12 -5.50 17.34
CA ASP A 72 -6.30 -6.68 16.48
C ASP A 72 -4.96 -7.19 15.91
N TRP A 73 -4.02 -7.57 16.78
CA TRP A 73 -2.64 -7.90 16.42
C TRP A 73 -2.51 -9.07 15.45
N ILE A 74 -3.30 -10.12 15.64
CA ILE A 74 -3.29 -11.30 14.77
C ILE A 74 -3.72 -10.91 13.36
N LYS A 75 -4.85 -10.19 13.22
CA LYS A 75 -5.34 -9.73 11.91
C LYS A 75 -4.36 -8.76 11.25
N LYS A 76 -3.71 -7.88 12.04
CA LYS A 76 -2.68 -6.98 11.52
C LYS A 76 -1.48 -7.76 10.98
N ARG A 77 -1.04 -8.82 11.66
CA ARG A 77 0.03 -9.71 11.19
C ARG A 77 -0.35 -10.39 9.88
N GLU A 78 -1.54 -10.99 9.81
CA GLU A 78 -2.05 -11.61 8.58
C GLU A 78 -2.15 -10.60 7.42
N ALA A 79 -2.59 -9.37 7.71
CA ALA A 79 -2.64 -8.30 6.73
C ALA A 79 -1.24 -7.92 6.24
N VAL A 80 -0.26 -7.80 7.13
CA VAL A 80 1.13 -7.52 6.77
C VAL A 80 1.67 -8.56 5.78
N ASP A 81 1.47 -9.85 6.06
CA ASP A 81 1.95 -10.93 5.21
C ASP A 81 1.34 -10.87 3.80
N LEU A 82 0.03 -10.61 3.71
CA LEU A 82 -0.68 -10.48 2.44
C LEU A 82 -0.24 -9.22 1.66
N TYR A 83 -0.27 -8.06 2.32
CA TYR A 83 -0.09 -6.77 1.67
C TYR A 83 1.37 -6.41 1.38
N CYS A 84 2.33 -7.06 2.05
CA CYS A 84 3.75 -6.97 1.67
C CYS A 84 3.99 -7.44 0.23
N ILE A 85 3.30 -8.50 -0.19
CA ILE A 85 3.43 -9.06 -1.55
C ILE A 85 2.90 -8.06 -2.57
N GLU A 86 1.74 -7.46 -2.30
CA GLU A 86 1.15 -6.43 -3.14
C GLU A 86 2.06 -5.20 -3.25
N LEU A 87 2.62 -4.74 -2.12
CA LEU A 87 3.53 -3.59 -2.09
C LEU A 87 4.73 -3.81 -3.01
N ARG A 88 5.38 -4.98 -2.92
CA ARG A 88 6.51 -5.34 -3.77
C ARG A 88 6.13 -5.33 -5.25
N LYS A 89 4.96 -5.88 -5.59
CA LYS A 89 4.46 -5.90 -6.98
C LYS A 89 4.24 -4.49 -7.51
N MET A 90 3.62 -3.61 -6.72
CA MET A 90 3.32 -2.25 -7.16
C MET A 90 4.58 -1.37 -7.24
N ILE A 91 5.56 -1.57 -6.37
CA ILE A 91 6.88 -0.94 -6.51
C ILE A 91 7.56 -1.41 -7.80
N ALA A 92 7.54 -2.72 -8.09
CA ALA A 92 8.11 -3.24 -9.32
C ALA A 92 7.43 -2.66 -10.56
N LEU A 93 6.09 -2.57 -10.56
CA LEU A 93 5.31 -1.91 -11.61
C LEU A 93 5.73 -0.45 -11.79
N GLU A 94 5.82 0.32 -10.70
CA GLU A 94 6.24 1.72 -10.73
C GLU A 94 7.64 1.88 -11.34
N LEU A 95 8.58 1.01 -10.97
CA LEU A 95 9.97 1.06 -11.42
C LEU A 95 10.19 0.53 -12.84
N THR A 96 9.26 -0.24 -13.39
CA THR A 96 9.39 -0.83 -14.73
C THR A 96 8.60 -0.04 -15.77
N GLU A 97 7.35 0.31 -15.46
CA GLU A 97 6.46 0.97 -16.42
C GLU A 97 6.40 2.49 -16.26
N TYR A 98 6.85 3.03 -15.11
CA TYR A 98 6.77 4.45 -14.80
C TYR A 98 8.11 5.05 -14.33
N ARG A 99 9.22 4.42 -14.71
CA ARG A 99 10.58 4.84 -14.35
C ARG A 99 10.92 6.23 -14.89
N ASP A 100 10.69 6.41 -16.18
CA ASP A 100 11.12 7.59 -16.94
C ASP A 100 10.02 8.65 -17.02
N PHE A 101 9.14 8.70 -16.01
CA PHE A 101 8.06 9.68 -15.95
C PHE A 101 8.65 11.09 -15.90
N LYS A 102 8.55 11.81 -17.01
CA LYS A 102 8.83 13.25 -17.12
C LYS A 102 7.50 13.99 -17.09
N ILE A 103 7.42 15.01 -16.23
CA ILE A 103 6.25 15.90 -16.19
C ILE A 103 6.34 16.77 -17.44
N ASN A 104 5.46 16.58 -18.42
CA ASN A 104 5.36 17.45 -19.58
C ASN A 104 5.01 18.88 -19.09
N GLY A 105 6.02 19.74 -19.00
CA GLY A 105 5.92 21.08 -18.41
C GLY A 105 7.21 21.65 -17.81
N GLN A 106 8.31 20.89 -17.75
CA GLN A 106 9.67 21.38 -17.48
C GLN A 106 10.69 20.71 -18.40
#